data_AF-A0AAW2GW87-F1
#
_entry.id   AF-A0AAW2GW87-F1
#
_cell.length_a   1.000
_cell.length_b   1.000
_cell.length_c   1.000
_cell.angle_alpha   90.00
_cell.angle_beta   90.00
_cell.angle_gamma   90.00
#
_symmetry.space_group_name_H-M   'P 1'
#
loop_
_entity.id
_entity.type
_entity.pdbx_description
1 polymer ?
#
loop_
_entity_poly.entity_id
_entity_poly.type
_entity_poly.pdbx_seq_one_letter_code
_entity_poly.pdbx_strand_id
1 'polypeptide(L)'
;MPQRTADDGDKGSGSGHNKLQSDYIAHTLETLGIDPNRPEGQYITSNYMNSEAPLLLSILSSIASLVVNDQSSAKPMCDRKTQADLVLETNLADATKIRVMRKKIMQQKQLYDNELKTKESKLKQQATVIKHQLNSLNTKVEEAQNLMESLTLKEKQLKEKKDSNTQCILQKEIELSVKQNFLTQEANRLQRERDSYRKFEGGLKKLQRELGKMQREMSQGLTNQCAQNNLRDIHVQTDAESRAIIDECKTLQRQKLELTNLVKEQRSRIEQITQRSAQLSRQLEEVRLLQTNEMPISRVINTNAIVSESSSTDDILQDAKMRLKRLEEESSKADQYFNSFVNTS
;
A
#
# COMPACT_ATOMS: atom_id res chain seq x y z
N MET A 1 -51.72 77.20 71.70
CA MET A 1 -52.56 78.12 72.51
C MET A 1 -54.01 77.72 72.27
N PRO A 2 -54.73 77.34 73.33
CA PRO A 2 -55.54 78.33 74.06
C PRO A 2 -55.17 78.32 75.56
N GLN A 3 -54.88 79.44 76.21
CA GLN A 3 -55.67 80.64 76.53
C GLN A 3 -56.15 80.59 77.98
N ARG A 4 -55.54 81.50 78.76
CA ARG A 4 -55.78 81.93 80.14
C ARG A 4 -57.23 81.81 80.63
N THR A 5 -57.35 81.47 81.91
CA THR A 5 -58.16 82.23 82.87
C THR A 5 -57.32 82.50 84.12
N ALA A 6 -57.43 83.73 84.63
CA ALA A 6 -56.84 84.25 85.85
C ALA A 6 -57.96 84.56 86.85
N ASP A 7 -57.55 84.89 88.08
CA ASP A 7 -58.31 85.45 89.22
C ASP A 7 -59.18 84.48 90.04
N ASP A 8 -59.27 84.58 91.36
CA ASP A 8 -58.57 85.36 92.40
C ASP A 8 -58.96 84.72 93.75
N GLY A 9 -58.12 84.80 94.78
CA GLY A 9 -58.37 84.07 96.03
C GLY A 9 -57.32 84.24 97.13
N ASP A 10 -57.06 85.49 97.48
CA ASP A 10 -56.58 86.01 98.77
C ASP A 10 -56.58 85.02 99.97
N LYS A 11 -55.38 84.71 100.51
CA LYS A 11 -54.98 84.93 101.92
C LYS A 11 -53.70 84.20 102.31
N GLY A 12 -52.73 84.98 102.80
CA GLY A 12 -51.99 84.63 104.02
C GLY A 12 -50.65 83.90 103.89
N SER A 13 -49.58 84.67 104.12
CA SER A 13 -48.47 84.33 105.02
C SER A 13 -47.71 83.00 104.84
N GLY A 14 -46.48 83.09 104.33
CA GLY A 14 -45.33 82.32 104.83
C GLY A 14 -45.28 80.82 104.52
N SER A 15 -45.08 80.42 103.26
CA SER A 15 -44.80 79.00 102.95
C SER A 15 -44.09 78.77 101.59
N GLY A 16 -43.13 79.62 101.21
CA GLY A 16 -42.36 79.41 99.98
C GLY A 16 -41.31 78.29 100.10
N HIS A 17 -40.71 78.13 101.28
CA HIS A 17 -39.58 77.23 101.48
C HIS A 17 -40.01 75.75 101.61
N ASN A 18 -41.16 75.49 102.22
CA ASN A 18 -41.66 74.13 102.43
C ASN A 18 -42.24 73.50 101.16
N LYS A 19 -42.73 74.33 100.21
CA LYS A 19 -43.32 73.84 98.96
C LYS A 19 -42.26 73.26 98.02
N LEU A 20 -41.14 73.98 97.82
CA LEU A 20 -40.00 73.50 97.03
C LEU A 20 -39.38 72.23 97.61
N GLN A 21 -39.28 72.15 98.94
CA GLN A 21 -38.77 70.97 99.63
C GLN A 21 -39.73 69.78 99.44
N SER A 22 -41.04 70.00 99.57
CA SER A 22 -42.06 68.97 99.32
C SER A 22 -42.05 68.48 97.87
N ASP A 23 -41.95 69.39 96.89
CA ASP A 23 -41.90 69.06 95.46
C ASP A 23 -40.63 68.26 95.13
N TYR A 24 -39.48 68.63 95.73
CA TYR A 24 -38.23 67.90 95.57
C TYR A 24 -38.32 66.46 96.12
N ILE A 25 -38.95 66.27 97.27
CA ILE A 25 -39.16 64.94 97.85
C ILE A 25 -40.09 64.13 96.96
N ALA A 26 -41.24 64.69 96.57
CA ALA A 26 -42.21 64.02 95.71
C ALA A 26 -41.58 63.57 94.38
N HIS A 27 -40.87 64.49 93.71
CA HIS A 27 -40.15 64.17 92.47
C HIS A 27 -39.07 63.11 92.67
N THR A 28 -38.34 63.15 93.80
CA THR A 28 -37.31 62.14 94.11
C THR A 28 -37.94 60.75 94.33
N LEU A 29 -39.08 60.68 95.02
CA LEU A 29 -39.82 59.43 95.21
C LEU A 29 -40.36 58.90 93.87
N GLU A 30 -40.99 59.76 93.06
CA GLU A 30 -41.50 59.38 91.73
C GLU A 30 -40.38 58.88 90.81
N THR A 31 -39.22 59.53 90.84
CA THR A 31 -38.03 59.12 90.05
C THR A 31 -37.53 57.72 90.45
N LEU A 32 -37.69 57.36 91.73
CA LEU A 32 -37.36 56.05 92.26
C LEU A 32 -38.51 55.03 92.11
N GLY A 33 -39.61 55.42 91.46
CA GLY A 33 -40.79 54.57 91.24
C GLY A 33 -41.68 54.40 92.48
N ILE A 34 -41.52 55.26 93.49
CA ILE A 34 -42.34 55.28 94.71
C ILE A 34 -43.38 56.39 94.56
N ASP A 35 -44.66 56.04 94.64
CA ASP A 35 -45.74 57.02 94.59
C ASP A 35 -45.80 57.81 95.92
N PRO A 36 -45.58 59.15 95.91
CA PRO A 36 -45.58 59.96 97.12
C PRO A 36 -46.93 59.97 97.84
N ASN A 37 -48.03 59.68 97.14
CA ASN A 37 -49.37 59.64 97.71
C ASN A 37 -49.74 58.28 98.32
N ARG A 38 -48.95 57.23 98.08
CA ARG A 38 -49.16 55.92 98.70
C ARG A 38 -48.67 55.88 100.15
N PRO A 39 -49.16 54.92 100.98
CA PRO A 39 -48.73 54.79 102.37
C PRO A 39 -47.21 54.69 102.52
N GLU A 40 -46.51 54.00 101.60
CA GLU A 40 -45.05 53.90 101.63
C GLU A 40 -44.37 55.27 101.38
N GLY A 41 -44.86 56.03 100.39
CA GLY A 41 -44.37 57.37 100.09
C GLY A 41 -44.67 58.39 101.18
N GLN A 42 -45.86 58.32 101.78
CA GLN A 42 -46.26 59.16 102.91
C GLN A 42 -45.44 58.86 104.17
N TYR A 43 -45.11 57.59 104.41
CA TYR A 43 -44.25 57.18 105.51
C TYR A 43 -42.83 57.73 105.34
N ILE A 44 -42.24 57.62 104.14
CA ILE A 44 -40.91 58.18 103.85
C ILE A 44 -40.90 59.70 104.02
N THR A 45 -41.93 60.37 103.49
CA THR A 45 -42.07 61.83 103.59
C THR A 45 -42.16 62.26 105.06
N SER A 46 -42.98 61.57 105.86
CA SER A 46 -43.12 61.85 107.29
C SER A 46 -41.84 61.56 108.08
N ASN A 47 -41.14 60.47 107.75
CA ASN A 47 -39.88 60.11 108.39
C ASN A 47 -38.77 61.14 108.09
N TYR A 48 -38.70 61.63 106.85
CA TYR A 48 -37.77 62.68 106.47
C TYR A 48 -38.09 64.02 107.14
N MET A 49 -39.37 64.40 107.27
CA MET A 49 -39.75 65.65 107.95
C MET A 49 -39.47 65.62 109.45
N ASN A 50 -39.50 64.44 110.07
CA ASN A 50 -39.32 64.26 111.51
C ASN A 50 -37.90 63.81 111.89
N SER A 51 -36.97 63.72 110.93
CA SER A 51 -35.60 63.25 111.13
C SER A 51 -34.59 64.24 110.55
N GLU A 52 -33.45 64.42 111.21
CA GLU A 52 -32.31 65.17 110.65
C GLU A 52 -31.53 64.36 109.59
N ALA A 53 -31.98 63.14 109.27
CA ALA A 53 -31.34 62.28 108.29
C ALA A 53 -31.52 62.81 106.84
N PRO A 54 -30.48 62.69 105.98
CA PRO A 54 -30.62 63.01 104.56
C PRO A 54 -31.72 62.20 103.88
N LEU A 55 -32.43 62.80 102.91
CA LEU A 55 -33.59 62.20 102.23
C LEU A 55 -33.33 60.78 101.72
N LEU A 56 -32.17 60.54 101.11
CA LEU A 56 -31.78 59.22 100.60
C LEU A 56 -31.66 58.18 101.72
N LEU A 57 -31.16 58.58 102.90
CA LEU A 57 -31.06 57.71 104.07
C LEU A 57 -32.45 57.45 104.69
N SER A 58 -33.34 58.43 104.67
CA SER A 58 -34.75 58.27 105.08
C SER A 58 -35.51 57.34 104.14
N ILE A 59 -35.24 57.38 102.83
CA ILE A 59 -35.77 56.43 101.84
C ILE A 59 -35.25 55.02 102.12
N LEU A 60 -33.92 54.86 102.25
CA LEU A 60 -33.30 53.55 102.46
C LEU A 60 -33.71 52.89 103.77
N SER A 61 -33.79 53.65 104.87
CA SER A 61 -34.25 53.14 106.17
C SER A 61 -35.71 52.70 106.14
N SER A 62 -36.56 53.44 105.41
CA SER A 62 -37.97 53.07 105.25
C SER A 62 -38.15 51.81 104.40
N ILE A 63 -37.41 51.69 103.29
CA ILE A 63 -37.41 50.48 102.46
C ILE A 63 -36.87 49.29 103.26
N ALA A 64 -35.80 49.47 104.02
CA ALA A 64 -35.25 48.40 104.88
C ALA A 64 -36.28 47.94 105.92
N SER A 65 -37.03 48.86 106.53
CA SER A 65 -38.12 48.54 107.46
C SER A 65 -39.26 47.77 106.79
N LEU A 66 -39.66 48.16 105.56
CA LEU A 66 -40.65 47.44 104.75
C LEU A 66 -40.20 46.02 104.37
N VAL A 67 -38.95 45.87 103.93
CA VAL A 67 -38.37 44.56 103.54
C VAL A 67 -38.22 43.62 104.73
N VAL A 68 -37.96 44.15 105.94
CA VAL A 68 -37.90 43.34 107.17
C VAL A 68 -39.29 42.91 107.65
N ASN A 69 -40.34 43.70 107.35
CA ASN A 69 -41.73 43.37 107.69
C ASN A 69 -42.42 42.44 106.66
N ASP A 70 -41.98 42.45 105.38
CA ASP A 70 -42.54 41.62 104.30
C ASP A 70 -41.92 40.20 104.17
N GLN A 71 -40.92 39.85 104.98
CA GLN A 71 -40.34 38.50 105.00
C GLN A 71 -41.22 37.42 105.68
N SER A 72 -42.47 37.75 106.05
CA SER A 72 -43.40 36.82 106.68
C SER A 72 -44.32 36.04 105.72
N SER A 73 -44.24 36.22 104.38
CA SER A 73 -45.12 35.50 103.44
C SER A 73 -44.53 35.21 102.05
N ALA A 74 -43.95 34.01 101.90
CA ALA A 74 -44.00 33.08 100.75
C ALA A 74 -43.78 33.52 99.27
N LYS A 75 -42.77 32.85 98.67
CA LYS A 75 -42.71 32.17 97.33
C LYS A 75 -42.09 32.95 96.13
N PRO A 76 -41.06 32.39 95.45
CA PRO A 76 -40.51 32.99 94.23
C PRO A 76 -41.21 32.41 92.99
N MET A 77 -41.88 33.25 92.23
CA MET A 77 -42.25 32.97 90.83
C MET A 77 -42.00 34.23 90.01
N CYS A 78 -40.94 34.21 89.19
CA CYS A 78 -40.82 35.12 88.06
C CYS A 78 -39.91 34.50 87.00
N ASP A 79 -40.53 33.70 86.13
CA ASP A 79 -39.99 33.31 84.83
C ASP A 79 -40.27 34.48 83.87
N ARG A 80 -39.38 35.47 83.85
CA ARG A 80 -39.53 36.69 83.04
C ARG A 80 -38.61 36.58 81.82
N LYS A 81 -39.03 35.82 80.80
CA LYS A 81 -38.37 35.85 79.47
C LYS A 81 -38.37 37.29 78.96
N THR A 82 -37.19 37.85 78.77
CA THR A 82 -36.99 39.20 78.26
C THR A 82 -37.05 39.22 76.73
N GLN A 83 -37.30 40.38 76.12
CA GLN A 83 -37.32 40.54 74.66
C GLN A 83 -35.99 40.09 74.00
N ALA A 84 -34.87 40.14 74.73
CA ALA A 84 -33.59 39.61 74.29
C ALA A 84 -33.59 38.07 74.18
N ASP A 85 -34.30 37.36 75.06
CA ASP A 85 -34.39 35.90 75.06
C ASP A 85 -35.18 35.39 73.83
N LEU A 86 -36.25 36.08 73.44
CA LEU A 86 -37.03 35.77 72.23
C LEU A 86 -36.23 35.98 70.95
N VAL A 87 -35.44 37.06 70.86
CA VAL A 87 -34.55 37.34 69.70
C VAL A 87 -33.43 36.30 69.60
N LEU A 88 -32.87 35.86 70.73
CA LEU A 88 -31.87 34.79 70.79
C LEU A 88 -32.47 33.44 70.34
N GLU A 89 -33.68 33.12 70.78
CA GLU A 89 -34.38 31.88 70.39
C GLU A 89 -34.71 31.85 68.89
N THR A 90 -35.16 32.97 68.31
CA THR A 90 -35.36 33.10 66.85
C THR A 90 -34.04 33.02 66.06
N ASN A 91 -32.98 33.66 66.54
CA ASN A 91 -31.66 33.60 65.91
C ASN A 91 -31.05 32.19 65.96
N LEU A 92 -31.29 31.44 67.04
CA LEU A 92 -30.87 30.04 67.16
C LEU A 92 -31.65 29.13 66.19
N ALA A 93 -32.95 29.36 66.04
CA ALA A 93 -33.79 28.64 65.08
C ALA A 93 -33.37 28.92 63.63
N ASP A 94 -32.99 30.15 63.29
CA ASP A 94 -32.51 30.47 61.95
C ASP A 94 -31.08 29.97 61.70
N ALA A 95 -30.19 30.02 62.71
CA ALA A 95 -28.86 29.41 62.62
C ALA A 95 -28.93 27.89 62.41
N THR A 96 -29.88 27.20 63.04
CA THR A 96 -30.11 25.76 62.82
C THR A 96 -30.68 25.47 61.44
N LYS A 97 -31.63 26.26 60.93
CA LYS A 97 -32.12 26.16 59.54
C LYS A 97 -30.99 26.37 58.51
N ILE A 98 -30.15 27.40 58.70
CA ILE A 98 -28.99 27.66 57.83
C ILE A 98 -28.01 26.49 57.86
N ARG A 99 -27.76 25.90 59.03
CA ARG A 99 -26.90 24.71 59.15
C ARG A 99 -27.46 23.51 58.37
N VAL A 100 -28.77 23.27 58.45
CA VAL A 100 -29.45 22.21 57.70
C VAL A 100 -29.37 22.47 56.19
N MET A 101 -29.67 23.69 55.73
CA MET A 101 -29.56 24.07 54.32
C MET A 101 -28.13 23.91 53.79
N ARG A 102 -27.13 24.36 54.55
CA ARG A 102 -25.71 24.18 54.20
C ARG A 102 -25.33 22.70 54.06
N LYS A 103 -25.84 21.84 54.96
CA LYS A 103 -25.64 20.39 54.87
C LYS A 103 -26.28 19.80 53.62
N LYS A 104 -27.51 20.22 53.27
CA LYS A 104 -28.19 19.79 52.04
C LYS A 104 -27.43 20.22 50.77
N ILE A 105 -26.97 21.48 50.72
CA ILE A 105 -26.15 22.00 49.60
C ILE A 105 -24.86 21.19 49.46
N MET A 106 -24.19 20.88 50.58
CA MET A 106 -22.97 20.07 50.56
C MET A 106 -23.23 18.65 50.04
N GLN A 107 -24.31 18.01 50.48
CA GLN A 107 -24.72 16.69 49.99
C GLN A 107 -25.04 16.71 48.49
N GLN A 108 -25.77 17.72 48.02
CA GLN A 108 -26.11 17.87 46.60
C GLN A 108 -24.86 18.12 45.75
N LYS A 109 -23.93 18.97 46.21
CA LYS A 109 -22.63 19.17 45.56
C LYS A 109 -21.87 17.85 45.43
N GLN A 110 -21.77 17.08 46.50
CA GLN A 110 -21.07 15.79 46.48
C GLN A 110 -21.72 14.80 45.51
N LEU A 111 -23.06 14.77 45.44
CA LEU A 111 -23.79 13.92 44.49
C LEU A 111 -23.47 14.30 43.04
N TYR A 112 -23.51 15.59 42.71
CA TYR A 112 -23.15 16.06 41.36
C TYR A 112 -21.68 15.84 41.04
N ASP A 113 -20.76 16.07 41.98
CA ASP A 113 -19.34 15.81 41.77
C ASP A 113 -19.09 14.31 41.46
N ASN A 114 -19.79 13.40 42.15
CA ASN A 114 -19.70 11.97 41.89
C ASN A 114 -20.32 11.57 40.54
N GLU A 115 -21.49 12.14 40.19
CA GLU A 115 -22.13 11.90 38.89
C GLU A 115 -21.24 12.40 37.74
N LEU A 116 -20.64 13.59 37.90
CA LEU A 116 -19.73 14.18 36.93
C LEU A 116 -18.49 13.29 36.73
N LYS A 117 -17.84 12.84 37.81
CA LYS A 117 -16.71 11.90 37.74
C LYS A 117 -17.09 10.59 37.06
N THR A 118 -18.29 10.07 37.33
CA THR A 118 -18.78 8.85 36.70
C THR A 118 -19.02 9.04 35.20
N LYS A 119 -19.60 10.16 34.79
CA LYS A 119 -19.79 10.50 33.37
C LYS A 119 -18.45 10.73 32.66
N GLU A 120 -17.53 11.45 33.29
CA GLU A 120 -16.19 11.72 32.75
C GLU A 120 -15.40 10.43 32.55
N SER A 121 -15.40 9.51 33.52
CA SER A 121 -14.72 8.22 33.40
C SER A 121 -15.31 7.35 32.28
N LYS A 122 -16.64 7.30 32.15
CA LYS A 122 -17.32 6.61 31.03
C LYS A 122 -16.95 7.21 29.67
N LEU A 123 -16.93 8.54 29.57
CA LEU A 123 -16.53 9.23 28.34
C LEU A 123 -15.06 8.97 27.98
N LYS A 124 -14.15 8.97 28.97
CA LYS A 124 -12.74 8.61 28.76
C LYS A 124 -12.62 7.17 28.24
N GLN A 125 -13.34 6.23 28.84
CA GLN A 125 -13.34 4.84 28.39
C GLN A 125 -13.86 4.73 26.94
N GLN A 126 -14.97 5.38 26.62
CA GLN A 126 -15.50 5.41 25.25
C GLN A 126 -14.49 6.01 24.26
N ALA A 127 -13.84 7.13 24.62
CA ALA A 127 -12.82 7.75 23.79
C ALA A 127 -11.63 6.81 23.53
N THR A 128 -11.21 6.01 24.51
CA THR A 128 -10.14 5.02 24.31
C THR A 128 -10.56 3.90 23.35
N VAL A 129 -11.80 3.41 23.46
CA VAL A 129 -12.35 2.39 22.55
C VAL A 129 -12.44 2.92 21.13
N ILE A 130 -12.98 4.13 20.95
CA ILE A 130 -13.09 4.79 19.63
C ILE A 130 -11.70 4.98 19.02
N LYS A 131 -10.71 5.44 19.81
CA LYS A 131 -9.33 5.60 19.34
C LYS A 131 -8.73 4.27 18.87
N HIS A 132 -8.95 3.19 19.61
CA HIS A 132 -8.47 1.87 19.22
C HIS A 132 -9.15 1.37 17.93
N GLN A 133 -10.46 1.53 17.82
CA GLN A 133 -11.22 1.18 16.62
C GLN A 133 -10.75 1.98 15.39
N LEU A 134 -10.51 3.29 15.56
CA LEU A 134 -10.02 4.16 14.50
C LEU A 134 -8.62 3.75 14.04
N ASN A 135 -7.72 3.41 14.97
CA ASN A 135 -6.40 2.89 14.62
C ASN A 135 -6.50 1.56 13.86
N SER A 136 -7.33 0.63 14.32
CA SER A 136 -7.54 -0.65 13.64
C SER A 136 -8.17 -0.50 12.26
N LEU A 137 -9.06 0.49 12.08
CA LEU A 137 -9.62 0.81 10.78
C LEU A 137 -8.54 1.38 9.86
N ASN A 138 -7.70 2.29 10.36
CA ASN A 138 -6.64 2.92 9.59
C ASN A 138 -5.61 1.88 9.09
N THR A 139 -5.20 0.93 9.93
CA THR A 139 -4.30 -0.16 9.52
C THR A 139 -4.93 -1.03 8.42
N LYS A 140 -6.23 -1.36 8.53
CA LYS A 140 -6.94 -2.13 7.50
C LYS A 140 -7.07 -1.38 6.17
N VAL A 141 -7.25 -0.05 6.22
CA VAL A 141 -7.29 0.79 5.02
C VAL A 141 -5.94 0.80 4.32
N GLU A 142 -4.85 0.94 5.09
CA GLU A 142 -3.49 0.87 4.56
C GLU A 142 -3.17 -0.50 3.94
N GLU A 143 -3.54 -1.59 4.62
CA GLU A 143 -3.44 -2.95 4.08
C GLU A 143 -4.23 -3.12 2.77
N ALA A 144 -5.46 -2.63 2.73
CA ALA A 144 -6.31 -2.71 1.53
C ALA A 144 -5.72 -1.88 0.37
N GLN A 145 -5.16 -0.72 0.65
CA GLN A 145 -4.49 0.11 -0.35
C GLN A 145 -3.25 -0.58 -0.92
N ASN A 146 -2.40 -1.15 -0.04
CA ASN A 146 -1.23 -1.92 -0.46
C ASN A 146 -1.60 -3.13 -1.34
N LEU A 147 -2.68 -3.84 -0.98
CA LEU A 147 -3.21 -4.94 -1.78
C LEU A 147 -3.72 -4.47 -3.15
N MET A 148 -4.40 -3.32 -3.20
CA MET A 148 -4.91 -2.73 -4.44
C MET A 148 -3.77 -2.33 -5.39
N GLU A 149 -2.71 -1.72 -4.86
CA GLU A 149 -1.51 -1.37 -5.62
C GLU A 149 -0.81 -2.63 -6.16
N SER A 150 -0.67 -3.67 -5.32
CA SER A 150 -0.11 -4.96 -5.72
C SER A 150 -0.91 -5.63 -6.83
N LEU A 151 -2.25 -5.63 -6.71
CA LEU A 151 -3.15 -6.20 -7.70
C LEU A 151 -3.04 -5.45 -9.04
N THR A 152 -3.05 -4.12 -9.00
CA THR A 152 -2.89 -3.27 -10.19
C THR A 152 -1.57 -3.56 -10.92
N LEU A 153 -0.48 -3.73 -10.17
CA LEU A 153 0.82 -4.10 -10.72
C LEU A 153 0.77 -5.51 -11.36
N LYS A 154 0.14 -6.49 -10.70
CA LYS A 154 0.00 -7.86 -11.23
C LYS A 154 -0.86 -7.91 -12.49
N GLU A 155 -1.93 -7.14 -12.56
CA GLU A 155 -2.75 -7.01 -13.77
C GLU A 155 -1.95 -6.43 -14.93
N LYS A 156 -1.16 -5.39 -14.68
CA LYS A 156 -0.27 -4.80 -15.69
C LYS A 156 0.75 -5.83 -16.21
N GLN A 157 1.42 -6.55 -15.31
CA GLN A 157 2.38 -7.61 -15.69
C GLN A 157 1.71 -8.73 -16.50
N LEU A 158 0.49 -9.13 -16.13
CA LEU A 158 -0.25 -10.17 -16.84
C LEU A 158 -0.62 -9.70 -18.25
N LYS A 159 -1.04 -8.44 -18.40
CA LYS A 159 -1.36 -7.85 -19.70
C LYS A 159 -0.12 -7.81 -20.61
N GLU A 160 1.00 -7.30 -20.10
CA GLU A 160 2.28 -7.26 -20.84
C GLU A 160 2.73 -8.66 -21.28
N LYS A 161 2.63 -9.65 -20.38
CA LYS A 161 2.97 -11.05 -20.71
C LYS A 161 2.04 -11.62 -21.78
N LYS A 162 0.75 -11.31 -21.72
CA LYS A 162 -0.23 -11.74 -22.74
C LYS A 162 0.10 -11.13 -24.09
N ASP A 163 0.37 -9.84 -24.14
CA ASP A 163 0.69 -9.12 -25.37
C ASP A 163 2.00 -9.65 -26.00
N SER A 164 3.05 -9.81 -25.19
CA SER A 164 4.32 -10.44 -25.62
C SER A 164 4.11 -11.86 -26.16
N ASN A 165 3.31 -12.68 -25.48
CA ASN A 165 3.02 -14.04 -25.95
C ASN A 165 2.24 -14.04 -27.28
N THR A 166 1.28 -13.13 -27.45
CA THR A 166 0.56 -13.01 -28.73
C THR A 166 1.48 -12.61 -29.87
N GLN A 167 2.44 -11.72 -29.63
CA GLN A 167 3.44 -11.33 -30.61
C GLN A 167 4.38 -12.50 -30.96
N CYS A 168 4.81 -13.28 -29.97
CA CYS A 168 5.63 -14.48 -30.19
C CYS A 168 4.90 -15.54 -31.03
N ILE A 169 3.61 -15.77 -30.74
CA ILE A 169 2.77 -16.71 -31.52
C ILE A 169 2.66 -16.23 -32.97
N LEU A 170 2.35 -14.96 -33.19
CA LEU A 170 2.25 -14.38 -34.53
C LEU A 170 3.56 -14.54 -35.32
N GLN A 171 4.70 -14.28 -34.67
CA GLN A 171 6.01 -14.45 -35.31
C GLN A 171 6.28 -15.90 -35.70
N LYS A 172 5.96 -16.86 -34.83
CA LYS A 172 6.06 -18.29 -35.15
C LYS A 172 5.11 -18.71 -36.27
N GLU A 173 3.90 -18.16 -36.29
CA GLU A 173 2.93 -18.45 -37.34
C GLU A 173 3.43 -17.97 -38.71
N ILE A 174 4.04 -16.78 -38.78
CA ILE A 174 4.71 -16.28 -39.99
C ILE A 174 5.87 -17.19 -40.40
N GLU A 175 6.74 -17.57 -39.47
CA GLU A 175 7.87 -18.46 -39.76
C GLU A 175 7.40 -19.81 -40.33
N LEU A 176 6.39 -20.41 -39.70
CA LEU A 176 5.80 -21.67 -40.14
C LEU A 176 5.17 -21.54 -41.53
N SER A 177 4.47 -20.43 -41.80
CA SER A 177 3.89 -20.16 -43.12
C SER A 177 4.96 -20.08 -44.20
N VAL A 178 6.09 -19.39 -43.94
CA VAL A 178 7.23 -19.33 -44.87
C VAL A 178 7.82 -20.71 -45.12
N LYS A 179 8.04 -21.50 -44.05
CA LYS A 179 8.55 -22.88 -44.17
C LYS A 179 7.60 -23.78 -44.96
N GLN A 180 6.29 -23.68 -44.71
CA GLN A 180 5.28 -24.43 -45.44
C GLN A 180 5.29 -24.06 -46.94
N ASN A 181 5.42 -22.77 -47.26
CA ASN A 181 5.52 -22.31 -48.65
C ASN A 181 6.76 -22.89 -49.34
N PHE A 182 7.92 -22.89 -48.67
CA PHE A 182 9.15 -23.47 -49.20
C PHE A 182 9.01 -24.98 -49.44
N LEU A 183 8.50 -25.72 -48.46
CA LEU A 183 8.26 -27.16 -48.60
C LEU A 183 7.28 -27.49 -49.73
N THR A 184 6.23 -26.67 -49.88
CA THR A 184 5.26 -26.83 -50.98
C THR A 184 5.91 -26.59 -52.34
N GLN A 185 6.77 -25.56 -52.46
CA GLN A 185 7.52 -25.31 -53.69
C GLN A 185 8.48 -26.45 -54.03
N GLU A 186 9.18 -26.99 -53.04
CA GLU A 186 10.12 -28.08 -53.24
C GLU A 186 9.41 -29.40 -53.59
N ALA A 187 8.27 -29.69 -52.95
CA ALA A 187 7.42 -30.81 -53.33
C ALA A 187 6.97 -30.70 -54.80
N ASN A 188 6.57 -29.50 -55.24
CA ASN A 188 6.21 -29.24 -56.64
C ASN A 188 7.41 -29.35 -57.59
N ARG A 189 8.63 -28.98 -57.16
CA ARG A 189 9.87 -29.18 -57.94
C ARG A 189 10.16 -30.67 -58.13
N LEU A 190 10.13 -31.44 -57.05
CA LEU A 190 10.38 -32.88 -57.06
C LEU A 190 9.34 -33.64 -57.88
N GLN A 191 8.07 -33.24 -57.82
CA GLN A 191 7.02 -33.84 -58.65
C GLN A 191 7.29 -33.63 -60.15
N ARG A 192 7.66 -32.41 -60.57
CA ARG A 192 8.05 -32.13 -61.96
C ARG A 192 9.28 -32.92 -62.39
N GLU A 193 10.25 -33.12 -61.49
CA GLU A 193 11.44 -33.92 -61.73
C GLU A 193 11.06 -35.41 -61.94
N ARG A 194 10.21 -35.97 -61.07
CA ARG A 194 9.66 -37.34 -61.23
C ARG A 194 8.90 -37.51 -62.54
N ASP A 195 8.09 -36.54 -62.92
CA ASP A 195 7.35 -36.58 -64.19
C ASP A 195 8.30 -36.53 -65.40
N SER A 196 9.41 -35.79 -65.29
CA SER A 196 10.47 -35.74 -66.30
C SER A 196 11.20 -37.08 -66.41
N TYR A 197 11.55 -37.71 -65.29
CA TYR A 197 12.14 -39.06 -65.30
C TYR A 197 11.20 -40.09 -65.91
N ARG A 198 9.88 -40.02 -65.62
CA ARG A 198 8.89 -40.92 -66.23
C ARG A 198 8.84 -40.76 -67.76
N LYS A 199 8.94 -39.52 -68.26
CA LYS A 199 9.02 -39.24 -69.70
C LYS A 199 10.30 -39.80 -70.32
N PHE A 200 11.45 -39.61 -69.65
CA PHE A 200 12.74 -40.14 -70.08
C PHE A 200 12.72 -41.68 -70.16
N GLU A 201 12.22 -42.35 -69.13
CA GLU A 201 12.08 -43.82 -69.10
C GLU A 201 11.20 -44.33 -70.25
N GLY A 202 10.09 -43.63 -70.52
CA GLY A 202 9.23 -43.92 -71.68
C GLY A 202 9.96 -43.77 -73.01
N GLY A 203 10.82 -42.75 -73.14
CA GLY A 203 11.70 -42.55 -74.30
C GLY A 203 12.74 -43.67 -74.46
N LEU A 204 13.38 -44.06 -73.36
CA LEU A 204 14.36 -45.16 -73.36
C LEU A 204 13.73 -46.49 -73.80
N LYS A 205 12.53 -46.81 -73.29
CA LYS A 205 11.76 -47.99 -73.72
C LYS A 205 11.35 -47.92 -75.20
N LYS A 206 11.16 -46.73 -75.78
CA LYS A 206 10.92 -46.58 -77.24
C LYS A 206 12.21 -46.85 -78.01
N LEU A 207 13.32 -46.22 -77.62
CA LEU A 207 14.61 -46.41 -78.27
C LEU A 207 15.06 -47.87 -78.24
N GLN A 208 14.92 -48.55 -77.08
CA GLN A 208 15.25 -49.97 -76.95
C GLN A 208 14.41 -50.86 -77.90
N ARG A 209 13.13 -50.51 -78.11
CA ARG A 209 12.28 -51.19 -79.09
C ARG A 209 12.73 -50.94 -80.52
N GLU A 210 13.14 -49.72 -80.86
CA GLU A 210 13.68 -49.39 -82.20
C GLU A 210 15.01 -50.08 -82.47
N LEU A 211 15.92 -50.10 -81.50
CA LEU A 211 17.20 -50.80 -81.59
C LEU A 211 16.98 -52.30 -81.82
N GLY A 212 16.05 -52.92 -81.10
CA GLY A 212 15.65 -54.31 -81.33
C GLY A 212 14.91 -54.56 -82.65
N LYS A 213 14.30 -53.55 -83.28
CA LYS A 213 13.77 -53.67 -84.66
C LYS A 213 14.89 -53.61 -85.68
N MET A 214 15.74 -52.59 -85.59
CA MET A 214 16.88 -52.40 -86.49
C MET A 214 17.86 -53.59 -86.44
N GLN A 215 18.11 -54.17 -85.26
CA GLN A 215 18.93 -55.37 -85.15
C GLN A 215 18.32 -56.58 -85.88
N ARG A 216 16.98 -56.74 -85.84
CA ARG A 216 16.28 -57.79 -86.60
C ARG A 216 16.34 -57.53 -88.10
N GLU A 217 16.16 -56.28 -88.52
CA GLU A 217 16.24 -55.86 -89.92
C GLU A 217 17.66 -56.06 -90.49
N MET A 218 18.72 -55.70 -89.75
CA MET A 218 20.11 -55.96 -90.17
C MET A 218 20.43 -57.45 -90.24
N SER A 219 19.92 -58.25 -89.29
CA SER A 219 20.12 -59.70 -89.30
C SER A 219 19.38 -60.38 -90.46
N GLN A 220 18.27 -59.80 -90.94
CA GLN A 220 17.56 -60.26 -92.14
C GLN A 220 18.19 -59.74 -93.44
N GLY A 221 18.91 -58.60 -93.41
CA GLY A 221 19.64 -58.04 -94.54
C GLY A 221 20.93 -58.80 -94.90
N LEU A 222 21.60 -59.45 -93.94
CA LEU A 222 22.81 -60.23 -94.21
C LEU A 222 22.56 -61.61 -94.82
N THR A 223 21.34 -62.14 -94.77
CA THR A 223 21.02 -63.48 -95.30
C THR A 223 20.73 -63.52 -96.81
N ASN A 224 20.59 -62.39 -97.50
CA ASN A 224 20.14 -62.38 -98.91
C ASN A 224 21.08 -61.77 -99.95
N GLN A 225 22.30 -61.31 -99.63
CA GLN A 225 23.28 -60.87 -100.65
C GLN A 225 24.76 -61.16 -100.28
N CYS A 226 25.05 -62.33 -99.72
CA CYS A 226 26.43 -62.83 -99.59
C CYS A 226 26.64 -64.08 -100.46
N ALA A 227 26.32 -63.97 -101.74
CA ALA A 227 26.75 -64.94 -102.73
C ALA A 227 26.98 -64.20 -104.05
N GLN A 228 28.23 -64.27 -104.51
CA GLN A 228 28.73 -63.75 -105.78
C GLN A 228 28.89 -62.23 -105.85
N ASN A 229 30.12 -61.77 -105.65
CA ASN A 229 30.82 -61.07 -106.72
C ASN A 229 32.34 -61.08 -106.46
N ASN A 230 32.98 -62.05 -107.12
CA ASN A 230 34.21 -61.89 -107.89
C ASN A 230 35.37 -61.12 -107.25
N LEU A 231 36.25 -61.89 -106.60
CA LEU A 231 37.70 -61.69 -106.66
C LEU A 231 38.14 -61.61 -108.13
N ARG A 232 38.08 -60.41 -108.71
CA ARG A 232 39.02 -60.03 -109.77
C ARG A 232 40.03 -59.10 -109.15
N ASP A 233 41.23 -59.63 -109.04
CA ASP A 233 42.47 -58.90 -108.96
C ASP A 233 42.51 -57.90 -110.13
N ILE A 234 42.13 -56.65 -109.86
CA ILE A 234 42.38 -55.52 -110.74
C ILE A 234 43.35 -54.64 -109.98
N HIS A 235 44.63 -54.84 -110.28
CA HIS A 235 45.69 -53.91 -109.91
C HIS A 235 45.47 -52.61 -110.70
N VAL A 236 44.57 -51.75 -110.23
CA VAL A 236 44.42 -50.37 -110.74
C VAL A 236 45.48 -49.52 -110.07
N GLN A 237 46.41 -49.01 -110.87
CA GLN A 237 47.32 -47.94 -110.50
C GLN A 237 46.53 -46.77 -109.89
N THR A 238 46.57 -46.64 -108.57
CA THR A 238 46.03 -45.49 -107.82
C THR A 238 47.15 -44.84 -107.02
N ASP A 239 48.19 -44.44 -107.74
CA ASP A 239 49.35 -43.75 -107.17
C ASP A 239 49.01 -42.31 -106.73
N ALA A 240 47.84 -41.80 -107.15
CA ALA A 240 47.26 -40.53 -106.71
C ALA A 240 46.34 -40.68 -105.47
N GLU A 241 45.50 -41.72 -105.40
CA GLU A 241 44.61 -41.97 -104.25
C GLU A 241 45.37 -42.52 -103.03
N SER A 242 46.39 -43.36 -103.24
CA SER A 242 47.30 -43.80 -102.17
C SER A 242 48.04 -42.62 -101.53
N ARG A 243 48.49 -41.65 -102.34
CA ARG A 243 49.09 -40.40 -101.84
C ARG A 243 48.09 -39.55 -101.06
N ALA A 244 46.86 -39.40 -101.56
CA ALA A 244 45.81 -38.66 -100.87
C ALA A 244 45.45 -39.28 -99.51
N ILE A 245 45.32 -40.61 -99.43
CA ILE A 245 45.05 -41.34 -98.17
C ILE A 245 46.23 -41.22 -97.20
N ILE A 246 47.47 -41.30 -97.68
CA ILE A 246 48.66 -41.11 -96.86
C ILE A 246 48.74 -39.67 -96.30
N ASP A 247 48.41 -38.67 -97.12
CA ASP A 247 48.43 -37.27 -96.69
C ASP A 247 47.26 -36.93 -95.76
N GLU A 248 46.09 -37.54 -95.94
CA GLU A 248 44.97 -37.48 -94.99
C GLU A 248 45.34 -38.15 -93.66
N CYS A 249 45.98 -39.33 -93.70
CA CYS A 249 46.47 -40.00 -92.49
C CYS A 249 47.51 -39.16 -91.75
N LYS A 250 48.45 -38.52 -92.46
CA LYS A 250 49.41 -37.58 -91.85
C LYS A 250 48.71 -36.38 -91.24
N THR A 251 47.68 -35.84 -91.90
CA THR A 251 46.90 -34.71 -91.41
C THR A 251 46.11 -35.08 -90.16
N LEU A 252 45.44 -36.22 -90.15
CA LEU A 252 44.74 -36.77 -88.98
C LEU A 252 45.70 -37.07 -87.84
N GLN A 253 46.90 -37.58 -88.12
CA GLN A 253 47.92 -37.83 -87.10
C GLN A 253 48.42 -36.51 -86.48
N ARG A 254 48.57 -35.45 -87.28
CA ARG A 254 48.94 -34.11 -86.82
C ARG A 254 47.83 -33.50 -85.95
N GLN A 255 46.57 -33.59 -86.39
CA GLN A 255 45.40 -33.15 -85.61
C GLN A 255 45.23 -33.95 -84.31
N LYS A 256 45.47 -35.27 -84.33
CA LYS A 256 45.45 -36.12 -83.13
C LYS A 256 46.53 -35.66 -82.13
N LEU A 257 47.72 -35.31 -82.61
CA LEU A 257 48.79 -34.80 -81.76
C LEU A 257 48.42 -33.44 -81.16
N GLU A 258 47.86 -32.53 -81.95
CA GLU A 258 47.38 -31.23 -81.49
C GLU A 258 46.27 -31.37 -80.43
N LEU A 259 45.27 -32.23 -80.67
CA LEU A 259 44.22 -32.53 -79.70
C LEU A 259 44.79 -33.16 -78.42
N THR A 260 45.77 -34.05 -78.54
CA THR A 260 46.43 -34.65 -77.38
C THR A 260 47.17 -33.61 -76.55
N ASN A 261 47.85 -32.67 -77.22
CA ASN A 261 48.53 -31.55 -76.54
C ASN A 261 47.53 -30.61 -75.87
N LEU A 262 46.41 -30.29 -76.53
CA LEU A 262 45.36 -29.47 -75.96
C LEU A 262 44.71 -30.13 -74.73
N VAL A 263 44.46 -31.44 -74.77
CA VAL A 263 43.94 -32.18 -73.61
C VAL A 263 44.93 -32.16 -72.44
N LYS A 264 46.23 -32.31 -72.71
CA LYS A 264 47.26 -32.19 -71.67
C LYS A 264 47.31 -30.79 -71.06
N GLU A 265 47.24 -29.76 -71.89
CA GLU A 265 47.21 -28.36 -71.44
C GLU A 265 45.96 -28.07 -70.60
N GLN A 266 44.78 -28.49 -71.06
CA GLN A 266 43.53 -28.32 -70.30
C GLN A 266 43.57 -29.07 -68.96
N ARG A 267 44.14 -30.28 -68.93
CA ARG A 267 44.33 -31.02 -67.66
C ARG A 267 45.24 -30.26 -66.70
N SER A 268 46.38 -29.75 -67.17
CA SER A 268 47.29 -28.93 -66.36
C SER A 268 46.60 -27.66 -65.84
N ARG A 269 45.79 -27.00 -66.67
CA ARG A 269 45.04 -25.79 -66.28
C ARG A 269 43.95 -26.10 -65.24
N ILE A 270 43.23 -27.20 -65.39
CA ILE A 270 42.25 -27.67 -64.40
C ILE A 270 42.94 -27.97 -63.07
N GLU A 271 44.10 -28.63 -63.10
CA GLU A 271 44.89 -28.93 -61.90
C GLU A 271 45.33 -27.65 -61.18
N GLN A 272 45.86 -26.66 -61.91
CA GLN A 272 46.23 -25.35 -61.35
C GLN A 272 45.04 -24.60 -60.73
N ILE A 273 43.89 -24.57 -61.42
CA ILE A 273 42.67 -23.94 -60.91
C ILE A 273 42.18 -24.66 -59.64
N THR A 274 42.22 -25.99 -59.65
CA THR A 274 41.80 -26.81 -58.51
C THR A 274 42.70 -26.56 -57.31
N GLN A 275 44.01 -26.52 -57.50
CA GLN A 275 44.98 -26.23 -56.44
C GLN A 275 44.78 -24.82 -55.87
N ARG A 276 44.58 -23.82 -56.73
CA ARG A 276 44.30 -22.43 -56.31
C ARG A 276 42.98 -22.32 -55.55
N SER A 277 41.93 -23.01 -56.01
CA SER A 277 40.64 -23.06 -55.31
C SER A 277 40.80 -23.67 -53.92
N ALA A 278 41.53 -24.78 -53.78
CA ALA A 278 41.77 -25.43 -52.50
C ALA A 278 42.61 -24.56 -51.54
N GLN A 279 43.53 -23.74 -52.06
CA GLN A 279 44.27 -22.76 -51.26
C GLN A 279 43.36 -21.62 -50.78
N LEU A 280 42.54 -21.04 -51.67
CA LEU A 280 41.60 -19.98 -51.31
C LEU A 280 40.54 -20.46 -50.32
N SER A 281 40.03 -21.69 -50.47
CA SER A 281 39.09 -22.28 -49.52
C SER A 281 39.72 -22.43 -48.12
N ARG A 282 40.98 -22.87 -48.03
CA ARG A 282 41.70 -22.94 -46.76
C ARG A 282 41.91 -21.55 -46.13
N GLN A 283 42.32 -20.56 -46.92
CA GLN A 283 42.44 -19.18 -46.45
C GLN A 283 41.10 -18.60 -45.95
N LEU A 284 40.00 -18.93 -46.62
CA LEU A 284 38.67 -18.47 -46.21
C LEU A 284 38.22 -19.15 -44.90
N GLU A 285 38.50 -20.44 -44.74
CA GLU A 285 38.27 -21.18 -43.50
C GLU A 285 39.10 -20.60 -42.34
N GLU A 286 40.40 -20.31 -42.57
CA GLU A 286 41.29 -19.66 -41.60
C GLU A 286 40.79 -18.28 -41.18
N VAL A 287 40.32 -17.46 -42.13
CA VAL A 287 39.73 -16.14 -41.84
C VAL A 287 38.44 -16.27 -41.01
N ARG A 288 37.58 -17.26 -41.30
CA ARG A 288 36.37 -17.52 -40.49
C ARG A 288 36.71 -17.97 -39.07
N LEU A 289 37.73 -18.80 -38.90
CA LEU A 289 38.18 -19.26 -37.59
C LEU A 289 38.81 -18.12 -36.77
N LEU A 290 39.59 -17.23 -37.40
CA LEU A 290 40.16 -16.05 -36.74
C LEU A 290 39.10 -15.00 -36.36
N GLN A 291 38.08 -14.79 -37.22
CA GLN A 291 36.95 -13.90 -36.91
C GLN A 291 36.09 -14.39 -35.73
N THR A 292 36.19 -15.66 -35.35
CA THR A 292 35.41 -16.21 -34.24
C THR A 292 36.07 -15.93 -32.87
N ASN A 293 37.37 -15.58 -32.83
CA ASN A 293 38.12 -15.43 -31.58
C ASN A 293 38.70 -14.04 -31.30
N GLU A 294 38.67 -13.09 -32.23
CA GLU A 294 39.14 -11.72 -32.00
C GLU A 294 38.26 -10.68 -32.69
N MET A 295 37.16 -10.24 -32.06
CA MET A 295 36.98 -8.80 -31.86
C MET A 295 35.91 -8.45 -30.82
N PRO A 296 36.23 -7.56 -29.87
CA PRO A 296 35.26 -6.84 -29.07
C PRO A 296 34.49 -5.83 -29.94
N ILE A 297 33.20 -5.72 -29.65
CA ILE A 297 32.24 -4.78 -30.22
C ILE A 297 32.77 -3.34 -30.05
N SER A 298 33.14 -2.67 -31.15
CA SER A 298 33.14 -1.21 -31.25
C SER A 298 33.36 -0.68 -32.67
N ARG A 299 32.43 0.19 -33.09
CA ARG A 299 32.51 1.24 -34.15
C ARG A 299 32.52 0.73 -35.60
N VAL A 300 31.65 1.17 -36.52
CA VAL A 300 31.27 2.56 -36.87
C VAL A 300 29.89 2.62 -37.60
N ILE A 301 28.97 3.40 -37.04
CA ILE A 301 28.07 4.42 -37.65
C ILE A 301 27.31 4.06 -38.95
N ASN A 302 25.98 3.87 -38.83
CA ASN A 302 25.03 4.71 -39.59
C ASN A 302 23.70 4.87 -38.82
N THR A 303 23.12 6.05 -38.97
CA THR A 303 22.09 6.69 -38.13
C THR A 303 20.69 6.05 -38.24
N ASN A 304 19.93 6.16 -37.14
CA ASN A 304 18.50 5.90 -36.97
C ASN A 304 18.05 4.44 -36.76
N ALA A 305 18.29 3.88 -35.58
CA ALA A 305 17.39 2.90 -34.99
C ALA A 305 17.61 2.85 -33.47
N ILE A 306 16.69 3.42 -32.70
CA ILE A 306 16.58 3.14 -31.27
C ILE A 306 15.95 1.74 -31.19
N VAL A 307 16.77 0.72 -30.95
CA VAL A 307 16.31 -0.61 -30.57
C VAL A 307 16.97 -0.96 -29.24
N SER A 308 16.12 -1.35 -28.29
CA SER A 308 16.47 -1.67 -26.90
C SER A 308 17.45 -2.83 -26.82
N GLU A 309 18.63 -2.61 -26.25
CA GLU A 309 19.67 -3.64 -26.04
C GLU A 309 19.65 -4.30 -24.65
N SER A 310 18.52 -4.25 -23.92
CA SER A 310 18.38 -4.93 -22.63
C SER A 310 17.85 -6.38 -22.72
N SER A 311 17.67 -6.95 -23.91
CA SER A 311 17.07 -8.30 -24.11
C SER A 311 18.08 -9.43 -24.31
N SER A 312 19.36 -9.15 -24.57
CA SER A 312 20.30 -10.16 -25.08
C SER A 312 20.94 -11.03 -23.99
N THR A 313 21.20 -10.47 -22.80
CA THR A 313 21.94 -11.19 -21.75
C THR A 313 21.07 -12.21 -21.00
N ASP A 314 19.80 -11.90 -20.77
CA ASP A 314 18.86 -12.80 -20.09
C ASP A 314 18.50 -14.00 -20.98
N ASP A 315 18.37 -13.81 -22.29
CA ASP A 315 18.12 -14.92 -23.25
C ASP A 315 19.31 -15.89 -23.31
N ILE A 316 20.55 -15.38 -23.26
CA ILE A 316 21.76 -16.20 -23.21
C ILE A 316 21.85 -16.97 -21.88
N LEU A 317 21.55 -16.33 -20.76
CA LEU A 317 21.52 -16.97 -19.44
C LEU A 317 20.43 -18.05 -19.36
N GLN A 318 19.26 -17.79 -19.95
CA GLN A 318 18.16 -18.73 -19.98
C GLN A 318 18.44 -19.93 -20.91
N ASP A 319 19.06 -19.70 -22.08
CA ASP A 319 19.52 -20.78 -22.96
C ASP A 319 20.60 -21.62 -22.28
N ALA A 320 21.60 -20.98 -21.67
CA ALA A 320 22.65 -21.66 -20.92
C ALA A 320 22.07 -22.53 -19.80
N LYS A 321 21.09 -22.01 -19.03
CA LYS A 321 20.39 -22.75 -17.99
C LYS A 321 19.61 -23.95 -18.54
N MET A 322 18.91 -23.77 -19.65
CA MET A 322 18.16 -24.86 -20.30
C MET A 322 19.07 -25.92 -20.91
N ARG A 323 20.21 -25.51 -21.47
CA ARG A 323 21.24 -26.40 -21.99
C ARG A 323 21.92 -27.20 -20.87
N LEU A 324 22.20 -26.55 -19.73
CA LEU A 324 22.76 -27.22 -18.54
C LEU A 324 21.79 -28.27 -18.00
N LYS A 325 20.50 -27.93 -17.88
CA LYS A 325 19.46 -28.87 -17.44
C LYS A 325 19.36 -30.11 -18.35
N ARG A 326 19.44 -29.92 -19.67
CA ARG A 326 19.46 -31.03 -20.64
C ARG A 326 20.69 -31.93 -20.46
N LEU A 327 21.85 -31.35 -20.19
CA LEU A 327 23.07 -32.12 -19.91
C LEU A 327 22.99 -32.90 -18.59
N GLU A 328 22.38 -32.33 -17.55
CA GLU A 328 22.15 -33.02 -16.28
C GLU A 328 21.17 -34.21 -16.44
N GLU A 329 20.12 -34.05 -17.25
CA GLU A 329 19.18 -35.12 -17.60
C GLU A 329 19.87 -36.23 -18.42
N GLU A 330 20.70 -35.87 -19.40
CA GLU A 330 21.47 -36.83 -20.20
C GLU A 330 22.52 -37.57 -19.37
N SER A 331 23.21 -36.86 -18.44
CA SER A 331 24.13 -37.46 -17.47
C SER A 331 23.42 -38.44 -16.55
N SER A 332 22.28 -38.03 -15.98
CA SER A 332 21.48 -38.91 -15.10
C SER A 332 20.99 -40.15 -15.84
N LYS A 333 20.65 -40.00 -17.12
CA LYS A 333 20.27 -41.12 -17.98
C LYS A 333 21.45 -42.04 -18.29
N ALA A 334 22.63 -41.48 -18.55
CA ALA A 334 23.86 -42.25 -18.73
C ALA A 334 24.24 -43.02 -17.45
N ASP A 335 24.11 -42.40 -16.28
CA ASP A 335 24.34 -43.05 -14.98
C ASP A 335 23.32 -44.17 -14.71
N GLN A 336 22.05 -43.98 -15.09
CA GLN A 336 21.05 -45.05 -15.02
C GLN A 336 21.40 -46.21 -15.96
N TYR A 337 21.83 -45.94 -17.19
CA TYR A 337 22.27 -46.98 -18.11
C TYR A 337 23.49 -47.72 -17.58
N PHE A 338 24.49 -47.01 -17.04
CA PHE A 338 25.68 -47.62 -16.46
C PHE A 338 25.33 -48.49 -15.25
N ASN A 339 24.51 -47.97 -14.32
CA ASN A 339 24.05 -48.74 -13.17
C ASN A 339 23.20 -49.95 -13.57
N SER A 340 22.38 -49.83 -14.63
CA SER A 340 21.63 -50.98 -15.15
C SER A 340 22.56 -52.04 -15.73
N PHE A 341 23.64 -51.65 -16.41
CA PHE A 341 24.61 -52.57 -16.99
C PHE A 341 25.46 -53.29 -15.93
N VAL A 342 25.90 -52.54 -14.90
CA VAL A 342 26.70 -53.08 -13.78
C VAL A 342 25.88 -54.00 -12.87
N ASN A 343 24.59 -53.72 -12.66
CA ASN A 343 23.73 -54.57 -11.82
C ASN A 343 23.15 -55.81 -12.53
N THR A 344 23.34 -55.93 -13.86
CA THR A 344 22.95 -57.11 -14.65
C THR A 344 24.11 -57.99 -15.09
N SER A 345 25.34 -57.67 -14.67
CA SER A 345 26.52 -58.56 -14.72
C SER A 345 26.75 -59.19 -13.35
#